data_AF-A0A7W0G731-F1
#
_entry.id   AF-A0A7W0G731-F1
#
_cell.length_a   1.000
_cell.length_b   1.000
_cell.length_c   1.000
_cell.angle_alpha   90.00
_cell.angle_beta   90.00
_cell.angle_gamma   90.00
#
_symmetry.space_group_name_H-M   'P 1'
#
loop_
_entity.id
_entity.type
_entity.pdbx_description
1 polymer ?
#
loop_
_entity_poly.entity_id
_entity_poly.type
_entity_poly.pdbx_seq_one_letter_code
_entity_poly.pdbx_strand_id
1 'polypeptide(L)'
;MARLASTVLVVALLAATATAFTLTQGLKLEQSPIFGTDVDKVFSPICGCESNRARISFRLREADRLDIALIDSDGDVVATPVEGERFGRGRVVIRWDGLGADGQPLPEGEYRPRVRLREERQTTVLPNPIEIDLTAPTVLEAGVMPRIISPDGDRRSDRLTVDYSLSEPARALLLVDGKKRVETLFPRDRDTLPWFGRVDGRSVRPGSYPLELRARDPAGNLGDAVQLAPVTVRYVTLGRERIVATGGTRFAIRVSSDARRVRWTLGRRGGLARPGTLRLRVPRQKGRYTLRVSANGHSASAAVFVRELLR
;
A
#
# COMPACT_ATOMS: atom_id res chain seq x y z
N MET A 1 5.31 72.01 -50.36
CA MET A 1 5.83 70.68 -50.79
C MET A 1 6.46 69.89 -49.64
N ALA A 2 7.27 70.49 -48.76
CA ALA A 2 7.91 69.78 -47.64
C ALA A 2 6.96 69.09 -46.65
N ARG A 3 5.79 69.68 -46.34
CA ARG A 3 4.79 69.06 -45.45
C ARG A 3 4.16 67.80 -46.06
N LEU A 4 3.81 67.83 -47.35
CA LEU A 4 3.24 66.67 -48.06
C LEU A 4 4.23 65.50 -48.15
N ALA A 5 5.51 65.79 -48.44
CA ALA A 5 6.56 64.76 -48.45
C ALA A 5 6.75 64.13 -47.06
N SER A 6 6.71 64.94 -45.99
CA SER A 6 6.79 64.44 -44.61
C SER A 6 5.58 63.59 -44.23
N THR A 7 4.36 64.01 -44.57
CA THR A 7 3.14 63.23 -44.31
C THR A 7 3.16 61.89 -45.06
N VAL A 8 3.56 61.88 -46.34
CA VAL A 8 3.68 60.65 -47.14
C VAL A 8 4.72 59.71 -46.54
N LEU A 9 5.87 60.22 -46.12
CA LEU A 9 6.92 59.43 -45.46
C LEU A 9 6.41 58.80 -44.17
N VAL A 10 5.71 59.54 -43.33
CA VAL A 10 5.16 59.06 -42.05
C VAL A 10 4.12 57.96 -42.29
N VAL A 11 3.20 58.16 -43.25
CA VAL A 11 2.19 57.15 -43.60
C VAL A 11 2.84 55.88 -44.15
N ALA A 12 3.86 56.00 -45.01
CA ALA A 12 4.61 54.86 -45.52
C ALA A 12 5.34 54.11 -44.41
N LEU A 13 5.94 54.83 -43.46
CA LEU A 13 6.62 54.22 -42.30
C LEU A 13 5.64 53.47 -41.40
N LEU A 14 4.46 54.05 -41.13
CA LEU A 14 3.40 53.42 -40.34
C LEU A 14 2.85 52.16 -41.02
N ALA A 15 2.67 52.17 -42.35
CA ALA A 15 2.25 51.00 -43.10
C ALA A 15 3.32 49.89 -43.08
N ALA A 16 4.59 50.25 -43.23
CA ALA A 16 5.70 49.30 -43.15
C ALA A 16 5.84 48.67 -41.76
N THR A 17 5.73 49.47 -40.69
CA THR A 17 5.80 48.95 -39.31
C THR A 17 4.58 48.12 -38.94
N ALA A 18 3.37 48.49 -39.38
CA ALA A 18 2.18 47.67 -39.21
C ALA A 18 2.31 46.31 -39.92
N THR A 19 2.85 46.30 -41.15
CA THR A 19 3.09 45.06 -41.92
C THR A 19 4.17 44.19 -41.25
N ALA A 20 5.27 44.79 -40.79
CA ALA A 20 6.29 44.06 -40.03
C ALA A 20 5.72 43.52 -38.70
N PHE A 21 4.85 44.26 -38.03
CA PHE A 21 4.18 43.82 -36.81
C PHE A 21 3.21 42.67 -37.07
N THR A 22 2.39 42.71 -38.12
CA THR A 22 1.48 41.59 -38.44
C THR A 22 2.24 40.33 -38.83
N LEU A 23 3.33 40.45 -39.61
CA LEU A 23 4.23 39.33 -39.91
C LEU A 23 4.85 38.73 -38.66
N THR A 24 5.36 39.57 -37.75
CA THR A 24 5.99 39.11 -36.50
C THR A 24 4.98 38.55 -35.49
N GLN A 25 3.75 39.06 -35.45
CA GLN A 25 2.68 38.48 -34.63
C GLN A 25 2.15 37.16 -35.23
N GLY A 26 2.15 37.01 -36.55
CA GLY A 26 1.88 35.74 -37.22
C GLY A 26 2.87 34.65 -36.81
N LEU A 27 4.16 34.98 -36.71
CA LEU A 27 5.19 34.07 -36.23
C LEU A 27 5.06 33.73 -34.74
N LYS A 28 4.43 34.59 -33.93
CA LYS A 28 4.12 34.31 -32.51
C LYS A 28 2.92 33.39 -32.32
N LEU A 29 2.14 33.13 -33.37
CA LEU A 29 0.98 32.22 -33.34
C LEU A 29 1.35 30.77 -33.71
N GLU A 30 2.63 30.48 -33.96
CA GLU A 30 3.09 29.12 -34.19
C GLU A 30 2.83 28.25 -32.95
N GLN A 31 1.99 27.24 -33.14
CA GLN A 31 1.63 26.30 -32.09
C GLN A 31 2.85 25.43 -31.78
N SER A 32 3.16 25.23 -30.49
CA SER A 32 4.28 24.39 -30.06
C SER A 32 4.29 23.03 -30.81
N PRO A 33 5.44 22.62 -31.38
CA PRO A 33 5.59 21.31 -32.03
C PRO A 33 5.32 20.15 -31.07
N ILE A 34 5.56 20.37 -29.76
CA ILE A 34 5.27 19.42 -28.69
C ILE A 34 4.05 19.90 -27.89
N PHE A 35 3.09 19.00 -27.64
CA PHE A 35 1.93 19.27 -26.79
C PHE A 35 1.46 18.01 -26.04
N GLY A 36 0.55 18.18 -25.06
CA GLY A 36 -0.04 17.07 -24.33
C GLY A 36 0.99 16.22 -23.58
N THR A 37 1.92 16.88 -22.90
CA THR A 37 3.00 16.28 -22.11
C THR A 37 2.46 15.62 -20.84
N ASP A 38 2.88 14.39 -20.59
CA ASP A 38 2.54 13.57 -19.42
C ASP A 38 3.78 12.77 -19.03
N VAL A 39 4.23 12.92 -17.79
CA VAL A 39 5.50 12.38 -17.30
C VAL A 39 5.25 11.81 -15.91
N ASP A 40 5.75 10.59 -15.66
CA ASP A 40 5.68 9.97 -14.34
C ASP A 40 6.42 10.84 -13.31
N LYS A 41 5.81 11.00 -12.13
CA LYS A 41 6.26 12.00 -11.16
C LYS A 41 7.43 11.51 -10.30
N VAL A 42 7.38 10.25 -9.87
CA VAL A 42 8.38 9.67 -8.96
C VAL A 42 8.56 8.18 -9.25
N PHE A 43 9.80 7.69 -9.21
CA PHE A 43 10.10 6.28 -9.33
C PHE A 43 11.45 5.92 -8.71
N SER A 44 11.64 4.63 -8.43
CA SER A 44 12.92 4.08 -7.98
C SER A 44 13.46 3.06 -8.99
N PRO A 45 14.62 3.28 -9.64
CA PRO A 45 15.21 2.31 -10.55
C PRO A 45 15.64 1.00 -9.86
N ILE A 46 15.84 1.03 -8.54
CA ILE A 46 16.37 -0.09 -7.75
C ILE A 46 15.31 -0.84 -6.92
N CYS A 47 14.05 -0.42 -6.95
CA CYS A 47 12.98 -1.04 -6.13
C CYS A 47 12.71 -2.53 -6.44
N GLY A 48 13.20 -3.05 -7.57
CA GLY A 48 12.86 -4.40 -8.05
C GLY A 48 11.36 -4.58 -8.34
N CYS A 49 10.68 -3.48 -8.69
CA CYS A 49 9.23 -3.39 -8.84
C CYS A 49 8.83 -2.98 -10.26
N GLU A 50 7.54 -3.12 -10.63
CA GLU A 50 7.07 -2.79 -11.98
C GLU A 50 7.15 -1.29 -12.31
N SER A 51 7.18 -0.43 -11.29
CA SER A 51 7.32 1.02 -11.42
C SER A 51 8.78 1.47 -11.45
N ASN A 52 9.74 0.59 -11.75
CA ASN A 52 11.18 0.94 -11.78
C ASN A 52 11.65 1.74 -13.01
N ARG A 53 10.72 2.31 -13.77
CA ARG A 53 10.99 3.13 -14.96
C ARG A 53 10.00 4.28 -15.04
N ALA A 54 10.50 5.47 -15.36
CA ALA A 54 9.66 6.61 -15.67
C ALA A 54 9.15 6.56 -17.11
N ARG A 55 7.87 6.84 -17.29
CA ARG A 55 7.25 7.09 -18.59
C ARG A 55 7.34 8.56 -18.94
N ILE A 56 7.81 8.83 -20.15
CA ILE A 56 7.83 10.16 -20.77
C ILE A 56 6.90 10.10 -21.99
N SER A 57 5.79 10.83 -21.96
CA SER A 57 4.79 10.85 -23.03
C SER A 57 4.53 12.28 -23.49
N PHE A 58 4.49 12.49 -24.79
CA PHE A 58 4.07 13.75 -25.40
C PHE A 58 3.50 13.50 -26.79
N ARG A 59 3.01 14.56 -27.45
CA ARG A 59 2.56 14.49 -28.83
C ARG A 59 3.37 15.43 -29.70
N LEU A 60 3.77 14.92 -30.86
CA LEU A 60 4.33 15.70 -31.94
C LEU A 60 3.23 16.17 -32.89
N ARG A 61 3.32 17.44 -33.29
CA ARG A 61 2.45 18.04 -34.30
C ARG A 61 2.77 17.53 -35.70
N GLU A 62 4.04 17.32 -36.00
CA GLU A 62 4.56 16.79 -37.27
C GLU A 62 5.57 15.66 -37.00
N ALA A 63 5.99 14.92 -38.04
CA ALA A 63 7.02 13.90 -37.88
C ALA A 63 8.39 14.58 -37.76
N ASP A 64 9.26 14.08 -36.87
CA ASP A 64 10.61 14.63 -36.68
C ASP A 64 11.58 13.53 -36.22
N ARG A 65 12.88 13.81 -36.28
CA ARG A 65 13.96 13.06 -35.66
C ARG A 65 14.32 13.68 -34.32
N LEU A 66 14.18 12.92 -33.24
CA LEU A 66 14.31 13.40 -31.86
C LEU A 66 15.64 12.99 -31.22
N ASP A 67 16.20 13.90 -30.43
CA ASP A 67 17.13 13.56 -29.35
C ASP A 67 16.44 13.87 -28.02
N ILE A 68 16.40 12.90 -27.11
CA ILE A 68 15.80 13.05 -25.78
C ILE A 68 16.90 12.78 -24.77
N ALA A 69 17.26 13.84 -24.05
CA ALA A 69 18.22 13.81 -22.95
C ALA A 69 17.49 14.04 -21.62
N LEU A 70 18.05 13.53 -20.52
CA LEU A 70 17.67 13.93 -19.17
C LEU A 70 18.69 14.94 -18.68
N ILE A 71 18.21 16.05 -18.12
CA ILE A 71 19.02 17.05 -17.45
C ILE A 71 18.72 17.09 -15.95
N ASP A 72 19.73 17.37 -15.15
CA ASP A 72 19.58 17.59 -13.70
C ASP A 72 19.18 19.04 -13.37
N SER A 73 19.25 19.42 -12.08
CA SER A 73 18.95 20.77 -11.60
C SER A 73 19.93 21.84 -12.06
N ASP A 74 21.17 21.46 -12.37
CA ASP A 74 22.21 22.36 -12.87
C ASP A 74 22.12 22.54 -14.40
N GLY A 75 21.32 21.70 -15.07
CA GLY A 75 21.08 21.73 -16.51
C GLY A 75 22.03 20.83 -17.29
N ASP A 76 22.84 20.03 -16.60
CA ASP A 76 23.80 19.11 -17.19
C ASP A 76 23.11 17.85 -17.70
N VAL A 77 23.58 17.34 -18.83
CA VAL A 77 23.03 16.11 -19.42
C VAL A 77 23.58 14.90 -18.69
N VAL A 78 22.68 14.14 -18.07
CA VAL A 78 23.03 12.96 -17.27
C VAL A 78 22.73 11.64 -18.00
N ALA A 79 21.79 11.65 -18.95
CA ALA A 79 21.42 10.49 -19.76
C ALA A 79 20.84 10.90 -21.12
N THR A 80 20.97 10.04 -22.14
CA THR A 80 20.37 10.24 -23.47
C THR A 80 19.65 8.97 -23.93
N PRO A 81 18.41 8.72 -23.46
CA PRO A 81 17.65 7.51 -23.82
C PRO A 81 17.26 7.42 -25.30
N VAL A 82 17.23 8.54 -26.03
CA VAL A 82 16.92 8.57 -27.46
C VAL A 82 17.89 9.50 -28.18
N GLU A 83 18.55 8.99 -29.21
CA GLU A 83 19.45 9.78 -30.04
C GLU A 83 19.14 9.55 -31.53
N GLY A 84 18.69 10.59 -32.20
CA GLY A 84 18.46 10.60 -33.64
C GLY A 84 17.38 9.64 -34.15
N GLU A 85 16.43 9.20 -33.33
CA GLU A 85 15.33 8.33 -33.79
C GLU A 85 14.20 9.13 -34.45
N ARG A 86 13.58 8.55 -35.47
CA ARG A 86 12.46 9.18 -36.20
C ARG A 86 11.12 8.78 -35.62
N PHE A 87 10.31 9.77 -35.28
CA PHE A 87 8.94 9.61 -34.79
C PHE A 87 7.96 10.24 -35.76
N GLY A 88 6.83 9.55 -35.99
CA GLY A 88 5.73 10.11 -36.76
C GLY A 88 4.95 11.17 -35.96
N ARG A 89 4.09 11.92 -36.67
CA ARG A 89 3.08 12.77 -36.04
C ARG A 89 2.25 11.96 -35.04
N GLY A 90 1.96 12.56 -33.89
CA GLY A 90 1.12 11.96 -32.86
C GLY A 90 1.89 11.58 -31.62
N ARG A 91 1.48 10.50 -30.96
CA ARG A 91 1.93 10.17 -29.60
C ARG A 91 3.31 9.53 -29.61
N VAL A 92 4.22 10.08 -28.82
CA VAL A 92 5.54 9.53 -28.48
C VAL A 92 5.50 9.07 -27.03
N VAL A 93 6.00 7.86 -26.75
CA VAL A 93 6.13 7.30 -25.40
C VAL A 93 7.50 6.65 -25.28
N ILE A 94 8.30 7.16 -24.35
CA ILE A 94 9.60 6.63 -24.00
C ILE A 94 9.56 6.15 -22.55
N ARG A 95 10.39 5.16 -22.23
CA ARG A 95 10.66 4.76 -20.85
C ARG A 95 12.11 5.03 -20.53
N TRP A 96 12.35 5.62 -19.38
CA TRP A 96 13.68 5.82 -18.83
C TRP A 96 13.83 4.98 -17.57
N ASP A 97 14.95 4.29 -17.45
CA ASP A 97 15.27 3.35 -16.37
C ASP A 97 16.08 3.98 -15.24
N GLY A 98 16.27 5.30 -15.24
CA GLY A 98 17.02 6.01 -14.20
C GLY A 98 18.53 5.83 -14.27
N LEU A 99 19.04 5.19 -15.34
CA LEU A 99 20.47 4.99 -15.52
C LEU A 99 21.12 6.19 -16.20
N GLY A 100 22.32 6.53 -15.75
CA GLY A 100 23.21 7.52 -16.37
C GLY A 100 23.97 6.96 -17.57
N ALA A 101 24.80 7.80 -18.17
CA ALA A 101 25.64 7.41 -19.32
C ALA A 101 26.65 6.29 -19.01
N ASP A 102 27.02 6.12 -17.73
CA ASP A 102 27.90 5.06 -17.23
C ASP A 102 27.15 3.74 -16.92
N GLY A 103 25.83 3.73 -17.12
CA GLY A 103 24.95 2.59 -16.82
C GLY A 103 24.67 2.41 -15.33
N GLN A 104 25.07 3.36 -14.47
CA GLN A 104 24.75 3.33 -13.04
C GLN A 104 23.44 4.06 -12.74
N PRO A 105 22.71 3.68 -11.69
CA PRO A 105 21.57 4.46 -11.21
C PRO A 105 22.01 5.89 -10.88
N LEU A 106 21.29 6.87 -11.41
CA LEU A 106 21.48 8.26 -11.03
C LEU A 106 21.06 8.49 -9.56
N PRO A 107 21.66 9.49 -8.89
CA PRO A 107 21.29 9.82 -7.52
C PRO A 107 19.86 10.32 -7.40
N GLU A 108 19.34 10.28 -6.17
CA GLU A 108 18.04 10.87 -5.82
C GLU A 108 18.00 12.37 -6.17
N GLY A 109 16.90 12.80 -6.76
CA GLY A 109 16.73 14.17 -7.24
C GLY A 109 15.75 14.32 -8.40
N GLU A 110 15.56 15.57 -8.83
CA GLU A 110 14.70 15.92 -9.95
C GLU A 110 15.47 15.94 -11.28
N TYR A 111 14.88 15.31 -12.29
CA TYR A 111 15.41 15.27 -13.66
C TYR A 111 14.36 15.73 -14.66
N ARG A 112 14.77 16.44 -15.70
CA ARG A 112 13.86 16.96 -16.73
C ARG A 112 14.21 16.41 -18.10
N PRO A 113 13.22 15.91 -18.86
CA PRO A 113 13.45 15.55 -20.25
C PRO A 113 13.66 16.81 -21.10
N ARG A 114 14.82 16.90 -21.75
CA ARG A 114 15.14 17.88 -22.79
C ARG A 114 15.00 17.22 -24.16
N VAL A 115 14.04 17.69 -24.94
CA VAL A 115 13.73 17.16 -26.28
C VAL A 115 14.25 18.13 -27.32
N ARG A 116 15.13 17.64 -28.20
CA ARG A 116 15.59 18.34 -29.41
C ARG A 116 14.90 17.75 -30.63
N LEU A 117 14.22 18.61 -31.37
CA LEU A 117 13.64 18.34 -32.68
C LEU A 117 14.67 18.74 -33.74
N ARG A 118 15.20 17.78 -34.51
CA ARG A 118 16.30 18.07 -35.45
C ARG A 118 15.80 18.78 -36.71
N GLU A 119 14.62 18.42 -37.22
CA GLU A 119 14.05 19.00 -38.43
C GLU A 119 13.49 20.40 -38.13
N GLU A 120 12.74 20.57 -37.05
CA GLU A 120 12.25 21.88 -36.57
C GLU A 120 13.35 22.78 -35.97
N ARG A 121 14.54 22.23 -35.72
CA ARG A 121 15.69 22.91 -35.08
C ARG A 121 15.35 23.56 -33.74
N GLN A 122 14.37 23.00 -33.03
CA GLN A 122 13.92 23.50 -31.73
C GLN A 122 14.36 22.57 -30.61
N THR A 123 14.64 23.14 -29.44
CA THR A 123 14.84 22.37 -28.20
C THR A 123 13.85 22.85 -27.15
N THR A 124 13.25 21.92 -26.42
CA THR A 124 12.28 22.21 -25.37
C THR A 124 12.52 21.30 -24.18
N VAL A 125 12.50 21.87 -22.99
CA VAL A 125 12.50 21.11 -21.73
C VAL A 125 11.06 20.87 -21.33
N LEU A 126 10.70 19.62 -21.04
CA LEU A 126 9.36 19.30 -20.62
C LEU A 126 9.08 19.88 -19.21
N PRO A 127 7.87 20.37 -18.94
CA PRO A 127 7.58 21.16 -17.74
C PRO A 127 7.53 20.33 -16.45
N ASN A 128 7.17 19.05 -16.53
CA ASN A 128 7.05 18.17 -15.38
C ASN A 128 8.39 17.44 -15.14
N PRO A 129 9.03 17.60 -13.97
CA PRO A 129 10.20 16.81 -13.62
C PRO A 129 9.81 15.35 -13.32
N ILE A 130 10.83 14.49 -13.38
CA ILE A 130 10.82 13.11 -12.93
C ILE A 130 11.69 13.07 -11.68
N GLU A 131 11.13 12.64 -10.55
CA GLU A 131 11.86 12.44 -9.31
C GLU A 131 12.38 11.00 -9.25
N ILE A 132 13.70 10.84 -9.11
CA ILE A 132 14.28 9.58 -8.66
C ILE A 132 14.29 9.62 -7.14
N ASP A 133 13.69 8.62 -6.52
CA ASP A 133 13.71 8.41 -5.07
C ASP A 133 14.25 6.99 -4.79
N LEU A 134 15.35 6.92 -4.05
CA LEU A 134 16.05 5.67 -3.72
C LEU A 134 15.87 5.27 -2.25
N THR A 135 15.23 6.12 -1.46
CA THR A 135 15.21 6.02 -0.01
C THR A 135 13.96 5.27 0.43
N ALA A 136 14.14 4.18 1.19
CA ALA A 136 13.01 3.42 1.68
C ALA A 136 12.40 4.05 2.95
N PRO A 137 11.07 4.00 3.11
CA PRO A 137 10.40 4.53 4.29
C PRO A 137 10.74 3.70 5.52
N THR A 138 10.86 4.36 6.67
CA THR A 138 11.09 3.71 7.97
C THR A 138 9.84 3.79 8.86
N VAL A 139 9.64 2.78 9.71
CA VAL A 139 8.57 2.79 10.71
C VAL A 139 9.09 3.48 11.97
N LEU A 140 8.45 4.57 12.36
CA LEU A 140 8.83 5.36 13.54
C LEU A 140 8.16 4.82 14.81
N GLU A 141 6.85 4.56 14.74
CA GLU A 141 6.06 4.01 15.84
C GLU A 141 5.08 2.96 15.29
N ALA A 142 4.86 1.87 16.04
CA ALA A 142 3.82 0.90 15.73
C ALA A 142 3.29 0.19 16.98
N GLY A 143 1.97 0.11 17.11
CA GLY A 143 1.28 -0.50 18.25
C GLY A 143 0.16 -1.43 17.81
N VAL A 144 0.07 -2.61 18.44
CA VAL A 144 -0.97 -3.61 18.14
C VAL A 144 -2.00 -3.68 19.27
N MET A 145 -3.27 -3.45 18.94
CA MET A 145 -4.38 -3.60 19.87
C MET A 145 -5.68 -4.14 19.24
N PRO A 146 -6.40 -5.07 19.92
CA PRO A 146 -5.94 -5.89 21.05
C PRO A 146 -4.94 -6.98 20.62
N ARG A 147 -4.18 -7.52 21.58
CA ARG A 147 -3.24 -8.66 21.36
C ARG A 147 -3.89 -10.04 21.45
N ILE A 148 -5.18 -10.09 21.79
CA ILE A 148 -5.97 -11.33 21.82
C ILE A 148 -7.25 -11.07 21.03
N ILE A 149 -7.50 -11.88 20.01
CA ILE A 149 -8.67 -11.79 19.14
C ILE A 149 -9.40 -13.14 19.04
N SER A 150 -10.66 -13.09 18.67
CA SER A 150 -11.54 -14.24 18.40
C SER A 150 -12.32 -13.93 17.11
N PRO A 151 -11.73 -14.15 15.93
CA PRO A 151 -12.32 -13.77 14.65
C PRO A 151 -13.43 -14.74 14.22
N ASP A 152 -14.46 -14.94 15.04
CA ASP A 152 -15.56 -15.89 14.81
C ASP A 152 -16.82 -15.24 14.20
N GLY A 153 -16.81 -13.92 13.99
CA GLY A 153 -17.85 -13.16 13.30
C GLY A 153 -18.97 -12.66 14.20
N ASP A 154 -18.82 -12.69 15.53
CA ASP A 154 -19.84 -12.21 16.48
C ASP A 154 -19.76 -10.71 16.83
N ARG A 155 -18.85 -9.99 16.15
CA ARG A 155 -18.50 -8.57 16.30
C ARG A 155 -17.80 -8.23 17.62
N ARG A 156 -17.29 -9.22 18.35
CA ARG A 156 -16.52 -9.02 19.58
C ARG A 156 -15.12 -9.55 19.32
N SER A 157 -14.11 -8.74 19.64
CA SER A 157 -12.70 -9.12 19.47
C SER A 157 -12.35 -9.74 18.10
N ASP A 158 -13.10 -9.41 17.04
CA ASP A 158 -12.97 -10.03 15.71
C ASP A 158 -11.75 -9.57 14.91
N ARG A 159 -11.09 -8.52 15.40
CA ARG A 159 -9.97 -7.89 14.72
C ARG A 159 -8.96 -7.33 15.70
N LEU A 160 -7.73 -7.22 15.22
CA LEU A 160 -6.74 -6.29 15.76
C LEU A 160 -6.64 -5.05 14.87
N THR A 161 -6.08 -4.00 15.42
CA THR A 161 -5.66 -2.80 14.69
C THR A 161 -4.18 -2.57 14.98
N VAL A 162 -3.43 -2.25 13.94
CA VAL A 162 -2.07 -1.71 14.07
C VAL A 162 -2.16 -0.21 13.86
N ASP A 163 -1.88 0.58 14.89
CA ASP A 163 -1.69 2.03 14.76
C ASP A 163 -0.21 2.28 14.49
N TYR A 164 0.13 3.12 13.50
CA TYR A 164 1.52 3.32 13.09
C TYR A 164 1.83 4.73 12.62
N SER A 165 3.12 5.09 12.65
CA SER A 165 3.69 6.28 12.00
C SER A 165 4.97 5.94 11.23
N LEU A 166 5.20 6.63 10.13
CA LEU A 166 6.27 6.40 9.16
C LEU A 166 7.09 7.68 8.94
N SER A 167 8.33 7.55 8.44
CA SER A 167 9.19 8.70 8.12
C SER A 167 8.66 9.58 6.99
N GLU A 168 7.78 9.03 6.16
CA GLU A 168 7.20 9.69 4.99
C GLU A 168 5.86 9.03 4.60
N PRO A 169 5.07 9.63 3.70
CA PRO A 169 3.84 9.02 3.20
C PRO A 169 4.09 7.71 2.45
N ALA A 170 3.68 6.58 3.02
CA ALA A 170 3.83 5.27 2.40
C ALA A 170 2.62 4.37 2.67
N ARG A 171 2.45 3.32 1.86
CA ARG A 171 1.44 2.27 2.08
C ARG A 171 2.00 1.27 3.09
N ALA A 172 1.28 1.02 4.18
CA ALA A 172 1.70 0.04 5.18
C ALA A 172 1.23 -1.37 4.80
N LEU A 173 2.07 -2.36 5.08
CA LEU A 173 1.85 -3.77 4.82
C LEU A 173 2.00 -4.54 6.13
N LEU A 174 0.94 -5.25 6.54
CA LEU A 174 1.01 -6.18 7.66
C LEU A 174 1.21 -7.59 7.16
N LEU A 175 2.27 -8.21 7.66
CA LEU A 175 2.54 -9.61 7.48
C LEU A 175 2.15 -10.36 8.75
N VAL A 176 1.53 -11.52 8.56
CA VAL A 176 1.15 -12.45 9.62
C VAL A 176 1.76 -13.79 9.26
N ASP A 177 2.56 -14.36 10.16
CA ASP A 177 3.39 -15.54 9.88
C ASP A 177 4.25 -15.37 8.61
N GLY A 178 4.88 -14.20 8.46
CA GLY A 178 5.74 -13.87 7.31
C GLY A 178 5.01 -13.71 5.98
N LYS A 179 3.66 -13.72 5.95
CA LYS A 179 2.88 -13.55 4.73
C LYS A 179 2.06 -12.27 4.79
N LYS A 180 2.13 -11.45 3.73
CA LYS A 180 1.28 -10.25 3.58
C LYS A 180 -0.20 -10.63 3.73
N ARG A 181 -0.91 -9.89 4.58
CA ARG A 181 -2.36 -10.04 4.83
C ARG A 181 -3.15 -8.79 4.59
N VAL A 182 -2.58 -7.63 4.92
CA VAL A 182 -3.25 -6.34 4.78
C VAL A 182 -2.28 -5.34 4.18
N GLU A 183 -2.79 -4.47 3.33
CA GLU A 183 -2.05 -3.35 2.73
C GLU A 183 -2.99 -2.14 2.71
N THR A 184 -2.52 -0.95 3.09
CA THR A 184 -3.33 0.27 2.93
C THR A 184 -3.47 0.63 1.45
N LEU A 185 -4.58 1.30 1.11
CA LEU A 185 -4.85 1.72 -0.27
C LEU A 185 -4.05 2.96 -0.67
N PHE A 186 -3.84 3.88 0.26
CA PHE A 186 -3.22 5.18 -0.01
C PHE A 186 -1.98 5.39 0.86
N PRO A 187 -0.95 6.09 0.35
CA PRO A 187 0.20 6.50 1.14
C PRO A 187 -0.21 7.49 2.24
N ARG A 188 0.25 7.23 3.47
CA ARG A 188 0.04 8.09 4.66
C ARG A 188 1.27 7.99 5.56
N ASP A 189 1.60 9.08 6.23
CA ASP A 189 2.63 9.15 7.27
C ASP A 189 2.13 8.53 8.59
N ARG A 190 0.83 8.64 8.88
CA ARG A 190 0.17 8.02 10.04
C ARG A 190 -1.20 7.47 9.63
N ASP A 191 -1.48 6.22 10.00
CA ASP A 191 -2.79 5.60 9.80
C ASP A 191 -2.96 4.38 10.71
N THR A 192 -4.04 3.64 10.50
CA THR A 192 -4.38 2.40 11.18
C THR A 192 -4.58 1.27 10.17
N LEU A 193 -4.21 0.04 10.56
CA LEU A 193 -4.31 -1.13 9.71
C LEU A 193 -5.06 -2.26 10.41
N PRO A 194 -6.35 -2.50 10.08
CA PRO A 194 -7.13 -3.54 10.72
C PRO A 194 -6.86 -4.92 10.11
N TRP A 195 -6.69 -5.95 10.96
CA TRP A 195 -6.68 -7.34 10.53
C TRP A 195 -7.75 -8.16 11.24
N PHE A 196 -8.64 -8.75 10.47
CA PHE A 196 -9.82 -9.49 10.94
C PHE A 196 -9.54 -10.97 11.23
N GLY A 197 -8.27 -11.39 11.33
CA GLY A 197 -7.93 -12.78 11.64
C GLY A 197 -8.45 -13.79 10.61
N ARG A 198 -8.54 -13.38 9.33
CA ARG A 198 -9.08 -14.19 8.23
C ARG A 198 -8.08 -14.35 7.09
N VAL A 199 -8.13 -15.51 6.45
CA VAL A 199 -7.39 -15.88 5.24
C VAL A 199 -8.38 -16.59 4.31
N ASP A 200 -8.51 -16.12 3.07
CA ASP A 200 -9.44 -16.66 2.07
C ASP A 200 -10.89 -16.77 2.59
N GLY A 201 -11.34 -15.73 3.30
CA GLY A 201 -12.67 -15.64 3.92
C GLY A 201 -12.86 -16.47 5.20
N ARG A 202 -11.91 -17.34 5.54
CA ARG A 202 -11.98 -18.24 6.72
C ARG A 202 -11.17 -17.70 7.88
N SER A 203 -11.68 -17.89 9.08
CA SER A 203 -10.96 -17.53 10.29
C SER A 203 -9.73 -18.44 10.50
N VAL A 204 -8.63 -17.84 10.95
CA VAL A 204 -7.39 -18.59 11.18
C VAL A 204 -7.52 -19.54 12.37
N ARG A 205 -6.61 -20.51 12.50
CA ARG A 205 -6.66 -21.46 13.62
C ARG A 205 -6.32 -20.77 14.95
N PRO A 206 -6.75 -21.31 16.10
CA PRO A 206 -6.22 -20.87 17.39
C PRO A 206 -4.70 -20.98 17.42
N GLY A 207 -4.01 -19.99 17.99
CA GLY A 207 -2.56 -19.96 18.02
C GLY A 207 -1.99 -18.56 18.30
N SER A 208 -0.67 -18.49 18.43
CA SER A 208 0.06 -17.22 18.46
C SER A 208 0.65 -16.97 17.09
N TYR A 209 0.46 -15.76 16.58
CA TYR A 209 0.87 -15.33 15.26
C TYR A 209 1.86 -14.16 15.39
N PRO A 210 3.14 -14.31 14.99
CA PRO A 210 4.04 -13.18 14.78
C PRO A 210 3.45 -12.19 13.77
N LEU A 211 3.69 -10.91 14.05
CA LEU A 211 3.22 -9.79 13.24
C LEU A 211 4.42 -8.92 12.85
N GLU A 212 4.46 -8.52 11.59
CA GLU A 212 5.48 -7.61 11.07
C GLU A 212 4.82 -6.49 10.30
N LEU A 213 5.34 -5.28 10.46
CA LEU A 213 4.95 -4.12 9.67
C LEU A 213 6.07 -3.77 8.69
N ARG A 214 5.70 -3.52 7.43
CA ARG A 214 6.55 -2.90 6.41
C ARG A 214 5.84 -1.70 5.81
N ALA A 215 6.58 -0.83 5.15
CA ALA A 215 6.03 0.29 4.40
C ALA A 215 6.60 0.31 2.97
N ARG A 216 5.77 0.72 2.01
CA ARG A 216 6.16 0.94 0.62
C ARG A 216 5.76 2.34 0.19
N ASP A 217 6.72 3.16 -0.22
CA ASP A 217 6.49 4.53 -0.68
C ASP A 217 5.85 4.58 -2.09
N PRO A 218 5.58 5.78 -2.63
CA PRO A 218 5.10 5.97 -4.01
C PRO A 218 6.12 5.59 -5.10
N ALA A 219 7.42 5.72 -4.85
CA ALA A 219 8.50 5.34 -5.77
C ALA A 219 8.63 3.82 -5.95
N GLY A 220 8.11 3.07 -4.97
CA GLY A 220 8.13 1.62 -4.88
C GLY A 220 9.17 1.05 -3.92
N ASN A 221 9.98 1.88 -3.23
CA ASN A 221 10.96 1.36 -2.27
C ASN A 221 10.22 0.72 -1.09
N LEU A 222 10.79 -0.37 -0.58
CA LEU A 222 10.17 -1.19 0.45
C LEU A 222 11.05 -1.20 1.69
N GLY A 223 10.57 -0.55 2.75
CA GLY A 223 11.27 -0.45 4.02
C GLY A 223 11.48 -1.81 4.71
N ASP A 224 12.38 -1.81 5.68
CA ASP A 224 12.66 -2.97 6.53
C ASP A 224 11.43 -3.37 7.35
N ALA A 225 11.40 -4.65 7.73
CA ALA A 225 10.33 -5.18 8.58
C ALA A 225 10.58 -4.84 10.05
N VAL A 226 9.57 -4.25 10.69
CA VAL A 226 9.53 -4.06 12.14
C VAL A 226 8.66 -5.14 12.77
N GLN A 227 9.26 -5.90 13.69
CA GLN A 227 8.56 -6.90 14.48
C GLN A 227 7.61 -6.22 15.47
N LEU A 228 6.35 -6.64 15.44
CA LEU A 228 5.34 -6.18 16.37
C LEU A 228 5.09 -7.23 17.45
N ALA A 229 4.35 -6.84 18.49
CA ALA A 229 3.86 -7.81 19.46
C ALA A 229 2.97 -8.86 18.78
N PRO A 230 3.17 -10.16 19.06
CA PRO A 230 2.37 -11.21 18.44
C PRO A 230 0.92 -11.12 18.89
N VAL A 231 0.01 -11.59 18.04
CA VAL A 231 -1.41 -11.72 18.37
C VAL A 231 -1.77 -13.16 18.70
N THR A 232 -2.58 -13.35 19.73
CA THR A 232 -3.16 -14.65 20.06
C THR A 232 -4.58 -14.75 19.54
N VAL A 233 -4.85 -15.76 18.72
CA VAL A 233 -6.19 -16.12 18.27
C VAL A 233 -6.76 -17.19 19.19
N ARG A 234 -7.92 -16.91 19.80
CA ARG A 234 -8.56 -17.81 20.76
C ARG A 234 -10.08 -17.70 20.71
N TYR A 235 -10.75 -18.80 20.34
CA TYR A 235 -12.21 -18.89 20.31
C TYR A 235 -12.83 -19.31 21.65
N VAL A 236 -12.81 -20.62 21.93
CA VAL A 236 -13.32 -21.24 23.16
C VAL A 236 -12.22 -22.10 23.73
N THR A 237 -11.85 -21.87 24.99
CA THR A 237 -10.90 -22.74 25.71
C THR A 237 -11.43 -23.12 27.09
N LEU A 238 -10.99 -24.28 27.56
CA LEU A 238 -11.28 -24.79 28.90
C LEU A 238 -10.02 -24.68 29.75
N GLY A 239 -10.15 -24.29 31.01
CA GLY A 239 -9.01 -24.16 31.94
C GLY A 239 -8.38 -25.50 32.34
N ARG A 240 -8.96 -26.62 31.92
CA ARG A 240 -8.40 -27.97 32.05
C ARG A 240 -9.06 -28.92 31.05
N GLU A 241 -8.27 -29.85 30.55
CA GLU A 241 -8.73 -30.87 29.59
C GLU A 241 -9.15 -32.17 30.28
N ARG A 242 -8.77 -32.35 31.56
CA ARG A 242 -9.10 -33.53 32.37
C ARG A 242 -9.70 -33.12 33.69
N ILE A 243 -10.82 -33.75 34.04
CA ILE A 243 -11.56 -33.55 35.27
C ILE A 243 -11.79 -34.91 35.90
N VAL A 244 -11.47 -35.07 37.17
CA VAL A 244 -11.78 -36.26 37.96
C VAL A 244 -12.70 -35.82 39.09
N ALA A 245 -13.86 -36.44 39.21
CA ALA A 245 -14.84 -36.06 40.22
C ALA A 245 -15.71 -37.25 40.63
N THR A 246 -16.32 -37.14 41.81
CA THR A 246 -17.20 -38.17 42.37
C THR A 246 -18.63 -37.99 41.85
N GLY A 247 -19.31 -39.10 41.56
CA GLY A 247 -20.67 -39.07 41.02
C GLY A 247 -21.63 -38.21 41.83
N GLY A 248 -22.45 -37.39 41.16
CA GLY A 248 -23.46 -36.54 41.81
C GLY A 248 -22.93 -35.24 42.45
N THR A 249 -21.61 -35.09 42.62
CA THR A 249 -21.00 -33.84 43.12
C THR A 249 -21.02 -32.73 42.05
N ARG A 250 -20.44 -31.56 42.37
CA ARG A 250 -20.24 -30.47 41.42
C ARG A 250 -18.75 -30.24 41.20
N PHE A 251 -18.38 -29.86 39.99
CA PHE A 251 -17.05 -29.33 39.68
C PHE A 251 -17.17 -27.95 39.04
N ALA A 252 -16.12 -27.15 39.19
CA ALA A 252 -15.96 -25.87 38.52
C ALA A 252 -15.03 -26.00 37.32
N ILE A 253 -15.25 -25.27 36.23
CA ILE A 253 -14.29 -25.18 35.12
C ILE A 253 -14.33 -23.79 34.52
N ARG A 254 -13.16 -23.20 34.30
CA ARG A 254 -13.03 -21.92 33.60
C ARG A 254 -13.25 -22.15 32.11
N VAL A 255 -14.16 -21.39 31.53
CA VAL A 255 -14.38 -21.27 30.09
C VAL A 255 -13.93 -19.89 29.67
N SER A 256 -12.93 -19.80 28.79
CA SER A 256 -12.50 -18.56 28.17
C SER A 256 -13.10 -18.46 26.77
N SER A 257 -13.97 -17.47 26.57
CA SER A 257 -14.58 -17.12 25.29
C SER A 257 -15.06 -15.68 25.39
N ASP A 258 -14.98 -14.94 24.31
CA ASP A 258 -15.51 -13.58 24.19
C ASP A 258 -16.99 -13.54 23.81
N ALA A 259 -17.52 -14.67 23.31
CA ALA A 259 -18.94 -14.86 23.00
C ALA A 259 -19.86 -14.52 24.18
N ARG A 260 -21.03 -13.94 23.90
CA ARG A 260 -22.01 -13.57 24.94
C ARG A 260 -22.53 -14.78 25.74
N ARG A 261 -22.65 -15.93 25.08
CA ARG A 261 -23.16 -17.18 25.63
C ARG A 261 -22.35 -18.34 25.04
N VAL A 262 -22.10 -19.37 25.85
CA VAL A 262 -21.58 -20.65 25.41
C VAL A 262 -22.64 -21.72 25.60
N ARG A 263 -22.72 -22.67 24.67
CA ARG A 263 -23.47 -23.91 24.85
C ARG A 263 -22.54 -24.95 25.47
N TRP A 264 -23.00 -25.65 26.49
CA TRP A 264 -22.26 -26.76 27.09
C TRP A 264 -23.08 -28.04 27.06
N THR A 265 -22.41 -29.18 26.93
CA THR A 265 -23.00 -30.52 27.07
C THR A 265 -22.10 -31.40 27.91
N LEU A 266 -22.70 -32.23 28.78
CA LEU A 266 -22.02 -33.22 29.61
C LEU A 266 -22.90 -34.47 29.71
N GLY A 267 -22.56 -35.50 28.93
CA GLY A 267 -23.44 -36.65 28.73
C GLY A 267 -24.77 -36.21 28.09
N ARG A 268 -25.89 -36.58 28.70
CA ARG A 268 -27.24 -36.19 28.23
C ARG A 268 -27.69 -34.80 28.70
N ARG A 269 -26.88 -34.11 29.52
CA ARG A 269 -27.22 -32.77 30.04
C ARG A 269 -26.59 -31.70 29.17
N GLY A 270 -27.22 -30.54 29.10
CA GLY A 270 -26.64 -29.36 28.47
C GLY A 270 -27.38 -28.09 28.85
N GLY A 271 -26.87 -26.96 28.38
CA GLY A 271 -27.48 -25.66 28.59
C GLY A 271 -26.67 -24.52 28.00
N LEU A 272 -27.18 -23.30 28.19
CA LEU A 272 -26.49 -22.06 27.85
C LEU A 272 -25.96 -21.41 29.13
N ALA A 273 -24.76 -20.85 29.07
CA ALA A 273 -24.16 -20.12 30.18
C ALA A 273 -23.35 -18.93 29.66
N ARG A 274 -23.03 -17.97 30.52
CA ARG A 274 -22.01 -16.96 30.22
C ARG A 274 -20.62 -17.63 30.30
N PRO A 275 -19.64 -17.24 29.47
CA PRO A 275 -18.24 -17.60 29.71
C PRO A 275 -17.77 -17.16 31.11
N GLY A 276 -16.71 -17.78 31.62
CA GLY A 276 -16.26 -17.66 33.00
C GLY A 276 -16.24 -19.02 33.70
N THR A 277 -16.48 -19.04 35.00
CA THR A 277 -16.44 -20.30 35.77
C THR A 277 -17.80 -21.01 35.72
N LEU A 278 -17.89 -22.10 34.95
CA LEU A 278 -19.05 -22.98 34.95
C LEU A 278 -19.00 -23.92 36.14
N ARG A 279 -20.10 -24.03 36.89
CA ARG A 279 -20.27 -25.01 37.97
C ARG A 279 -21.28 -26.07 37.52
N LEU A 280 -20.79 -27.26 37.19
CA LEU A 280 -21.58 -28.34 36.58
C LEU A 280 -21.73 -29.52 37.53
N ARG A 281 -22.90 -30.18 37.50
CA ARG A 281 -23.14 -31.40 38.28
C ARG A 281 -22.63 -32.62 37.53
N VAL A 282 -21.78 -33.41 38.19
CA VAL A 282 -21.19 -34.65 37.69
C VAL A 282 -22.31 -35.68 37.44
N PRO A 283 -22.26 -36.47 36.35
CA PRO A 283 -23.11 -37.65 36.18
C PRO A 283 -23.04 -38.57 37.41
N ARG A 284 -24.13 -39.26 37.74
CA ARG A 284 -24.13 -40.20 38.88
C ARG A 284 -23.47 -41.55 38.54
N GLN A 285 -23.56 -41.95 37.28
CA GLN A 285 -22.97 -43.19 36.78
C GLN A 285 -21.46 -43.02 36.65
N LYS A 286 -20.70 -44.04 37.09
CA LYS A 286 -19.26 -44.11 36.86
C LYS A 286 -18.97 -44.23 35.36
N GLY A 287 -17.84 -43.67 34.93
CA GLY A 287 -17.42 -43.74 33.53
C GLY A 287 -16.71 -42.49 33.05
N ARG A 288 -16.41 -42.48 31.74
CA ARG A 288 -15.81 -41.35 31.04
C ARG A 288 -16.88 -40.59 30.28
N TYR A 289 -16.96 -39.29 30.53
CA TYR A 289 -17.85 -38.37 29.83
C TYR A 289 -17.02 -37.29 29.14
N THR A 290 -17.61 -36.66 28.13
CA THR A 290 -17.03 -35.48 27.49
C THR A 290 -17.86 -34.27 27.86
N LEU A 291 -17.22 -33.31 28.52
CA LEU A 291 -17.74 -31.95 28.57
C LEU A 291 -17.36 -31.27 27.25
N ARG A 292 -18.34 -30.90 26.42
CA ARG A 292 -18.11 -30.05 25.26
C ARG A 292 -18.67 -28.66 25.54
N VAL A 293 -17.91 -27.63 25.20
CA VAL A 293 -18.34 -26.23 25.25
C VAL A 293 -18.14 -25.62 23.87
N SER A 294 -19.15 -24.94 23.33
CA SER A 294 -19.13 -24.38 21.98
C SER A 294 -19.76 -23.00 21.91
N ALA A 295 -19.22 -22.16 21.02
CA ALA A 295 -19.76 -20.86 20.63
C ALA A 295 -19.33 -20.55 19.19
N ASN A 296 -20.20 -19.90 18.42
CA ASN A 296 -19.90 -19.35 17.09
C ASN A 296 -19.19 -20.34 16.13
N GLY A 297 -19.58 -21.62 16.14
CA GLY A 297 -18.98 -22.67 15.30
C GLY A 297 -17.67 -23.27 15.84
N HIS A 298 -17.13 -22.76 16.94
CA HIS A 298 -15.93 -23.28 17.60
C HIS A 298 -16.28 -24.05 18.87
N SER A 299 -15.43 -25.02 19.26
CA SER A 299 -15.64 -25.80 20.47
C SER A 299 -14.35 -26.24 21.15
N ALA A 300 -14.42 -26.41 22.47
CA ALA A 300 -13.41 -27.06 23.29
C ALA A 300 -14.03 -28.21 24.08
N SER A 301 -13.23 -29.21 24.41
CA SER A 301 -13.71 -30.40 25.14
C SER A 301 -12.78 -30.77 26.29
N ALA A 302 -13.35 -31.32 27.36
CA ALA A 302 -12.62 -31.88 28.48
C ALA A 302 -13.16 -33.28 28.82
N ALA A 303 -12.26 -34.20 29.12
CA ALA A 303 -12.60 -35.53 29.60
C ALA A 303 -12.96 -35.48 31.09
N VAL A 304 -14.14 -35.98 31.45
CA VAL A 304 -14.65 -36.04 32.82
C VAL A 304 -14.71 -37.50 33.25
N PHE A 305 -13.85 -37.87 34.18
CA PHE A 305 -13.77 -39.21 34.77
C PHE A 305 -14.56 -39.23 36.06
N VAL A 306 -15.65 -39.99 36.07
CA VAL A 306 -16.56 -40.11 37.22
C VAL A 306 -16.18 -41.34 38.03
N ARG A 307 -15.78 -41.11 39.27
CA ARG A 307 -15.52 -42.16 40.27
C ARG A 307 -16.78 -42.44 41.07
N GLU A 308 -16.87 -43.70 41.52
CA GLU A 308 -17.91 -44.16 42.43
C GLU A 308 -17.77 -43.43 43.78
N LEU A 309 -18.89 -43.12 44.43
CA LEU A 309 -18.85 -42.69 45.83
C LEU A 309 -18.37 -43.90 46.63
N LEU A 310 -17.24 -43.77 47.33
CA LEU A 310 -16.92 -44.71 48.40
C LEU A 310 -18.07 -44.57 49.40
N ARG A 311 -18.84 -45.65 49.56
CA ARG A 311 -19.87 -45.76 50.60
C ARG A 311 -19.19 -45.97 51.94
#